data_AF-A0A3M1YUV3-F1
#
_entry.id   AF-A0A3M1YUV3-F1
#
_cell.length_a   1.000
_cell.length_b   1.000
_cell.length_c   1.000
_cell.angle_alpha   90.00
_cell.angle_beta   90.00
_cell.angle_gamma   90.00
#
_symmetry.space_group_name_H-M   'P 1'
#
loop_
_entity.id
_entity.type
_entity.pdbx_description
1 polymer ?
#
loop_
_entity_poly.entity_id
_entity_poly.type
_entity_poly.pdbx_seq_one_letter_code
_entity_poly.pdbx_strand_id
1 'polypeptide(L)'
;MKHLWLLVLLLSGALLYGESSAQDLTLEEAKRLWRDNAPAQYRMVVTEITPWDGIRLEIWMNGEYVVRLNATCMNGLMERPCELRTIRPQHFTIETLFDAIEREEADHIRRLSFDAVYGYPTAISISDPEVLDSGRSVRIIEFEPLTSIVGLGMPTTTPQHTPTPPAMTPTPFATPFATTANTFITPQLTVVS
;
A
#
# COMPACT_ATOMS: atom_id res chain seq x y z
N MET A 1 40.15 37.78 -14.41
CA MET A 1 39.16 36.81 -14.92
C MET A 1 39.73 35.39 -14.89
N LYS A 2 40.03 34.83 -13.71
CA LYS A 2 40.66 33.49 -13.56
C LYS A 2 40.11 32.63 -12.41
N HIS A 3 39.04 33.07 -11.73
CA HIS A 3 38.51 32.38 -10.55
C HIS A 3 37.09 31.82 -10.72
N LEU A 4 36.50 31.92 -11.91
CA LEU A 4 35.10 31.49 -12.13
C LEU A 4 34.94 29.99 -12.48
N TRP A 5 36.02 29.30 -12.82
CA TRP A 5 35.95 27.89 -13.26
C TRP A 5 35.98 26.86 -12.12
N LEU A 6 36.32 27.28 -10.89
CA LEU A 6 36.41 26.37 -9.74
C LEU A 6 35.08 26.16 -9.00
N LEU A 7 34.06 27.00 -9.27
CA LEU A 7 32.73 26.87 -8.65
C LEU A 7 31.78 25.91 -9.41
N VAL A 8 32.06 25.62 -10.69
CA VAL A 8 31.21 24.73 -11.49
C VAL A 8 31.52 23.24 -11.20
N LEU A 9 32.74 22.91 -10.75
CA LEU A 9 33.12 21.53 -10.42
C LEU A 9 32.63 21.05 -9.04
N LEU A 10 32.18 21.95 -8.15
CA LEU A 10 31.61 21.56 -6.86
C LEU A 10 30.09 21.34 -6.88
N LEU A 11 29.38 21.79 -7.93
CA LEU A 11 27.94 21.55 -8.08
C LEU A 11 27.60 20.26 -8.85
N SER A 12 28.55 19.68 -9.58
CA SER A 12 28.33 18.43 -10.34
C SER A 12 28.42 17.16 -9.48
N GLY A 13 28.82 17.28 -8.21
CA GLY A 13 28.94 16.14 -7.29
C GLY A 13 27.67 15.77 -6.52
N ALA A 14 26.63 16.62 -6.54
CA ALA A 14 25.38 16.40 -5.79
C ALA A 14 24.27 15.72 -6.60
N LEU A 15 24.54 15.36 -7.86
CA LEU A 15 23.63 14.60 -8.74
C LEU A 15 24.13 13.18 -8.98
N LEU A 16 24.92 12.62 -8.06
CA LEU A 16 24.96 11.18 -7.87
C LEU A 16 23.62 10.79 -7.27
N TYR A 17 22.67 10.59 -8.18
CA TYR A 17 21.57 9.65 -8.06
C TYR A 17 21.77 8.71 -6.89
N GLY A 18 20.91 8.85 -5.88
CA GLY A 18 20.76 7.90 -4.80
C GLY A 18 20.39 6.55 -5.40
N GLU A 19 21.39 5.78 -5.77
CA GLU A 19 21.32 4.33 -5.76
C GLU A 19 21.08 4.01 -4.28
N SER A 20 19.80 4.00 -3.89
CA SER A 20 19.35 3.67 -2.54
C SER A 20 19.99 2.33 -2.24
N SER A 21 21.07 2.39 -1.47
CA SER A 21 21.90 1.24 -1.17
C SER A 21 20.97 0.29 -0.43
N ALA A 22 20.53 -0.76 -1.11
CA ALA A 22 19.85 -1.86 -0.47
C ALA A 22 20.79 -2.33 0.65
N GLN A 23 20.46 -1.96 1.89
CA GLN A 23 21.16 -2.48 3.03
C GLN A 23 20.66 -3.90 3.26
N ASP A 24 21.55 -4.78 3.70
CA ASP A 24 21.21 -6.11 4.20
C ASP A 24 20.48 -5.96 5.54
N LEU A 25 19.24 -5.47 5.50
CA LEU A 25 18.32 -5.48 6.62
C LEU A 25 17.70 -6.87 6.70
N THR A 26 17.69 -7.46 7.89
CA THR A 26 16.85 -8.63 8.15
C THR A 26 15.37 -8.24 8.11
N LEU A 27 14.49 -9.23 7.88
CA LEU A 27 13.04 -9.01 7.87
C LEU A 27 12.55 -8.35 9.17
N GLU A 28 13.05 -8.81 10.33
CA GLU A 28 12.66 -8.25 11.63
C GLU A 28 13.12 -6.79 11.82
N GLU A 29 14.33 -6.46 11.38
CA GLU A 29 14.84 -5.09 11.43
C GLU A 29 14.04 -4.15 10.51
N ALA A 30 13.70 -4.63 9.32
CA ALA A 30 12.87 -3.94 8.35
C ALA A 30 11.45 -3.67 8.90
N LYS A 31 10.80 -4.68 9.49
CA LYS A 31 9.49 -4.54 10.15
C LYS A 31 9.54 -3.54 11.31
N ARG A 32 10.60 -3.58 12.12
CA ARG A 32 10.80 -2.62 13.21
C ARG A 32 10.97 -1.20 12.68
N LEU A 33 11.84 -0.99 11.68
CA LEU A 33 12.05 0.32 11.06
C LEU A 33 10.76 0.90 10.49
N TRP A 34 9.96 0.06 9.82
CA TRP A 34 8.66 0.47 9.29
C TRP A 34 7.72 0.87 10.42
N ARG A 35 7.57 0.05 11.46
CA ARG A 35 6.70 0.38 12.60
C ARG A 35 7.08 1.71 13.28
N ASP A 36 8.37 1.98 13.38
CA ASP A 36 8.88 3.16 14.10
C ASP A 36 8.87 4.44 13.24
N ASN A 37 8.97 4.32 11.91
CA ASN A 37 9.19 5.46 11.01
C ASN A 37 8.15 5.57 9.87
N ALA A 38 7.15 4.69 9.80
CA ALA A 38 6.16 4.71 8.72
C ALA A 38 5.46 6.07 8.65
N PRO A 39 5.45 6.71 7.46
CA PRO A 39 4.68 7.92 7.27
C PRO A 39 3.19 7.60 7.38
N ALA A 40 2.43 8.46 8.05
CA ALA A 40 0.97 8.30 8.13
C ALA A 40 0.30 8.35 6.76
N GLN A 41 0.89 9.04 5.78
CA GLN A 41 0.38 9.13 4.41
C GLN A 41 1.52 8.89 3.44
N TYR A 42 1.28 8.12 2.39
CA TYR A 42 2.26 7.89 1.35
C TYR A 42 1.61 7.54 0.02
N ARG A 43 2.35 7.80 -1.06
CA ARG A 43 2.09 7.27 -2.40
C ARG A 43 3.14 6.21 -2.68
N MET A 44 2.72 5.09 -3.25
CA MET A 44 3.65 4.09 -3.76
C MET A 44 3.23 3.59 -5.13
N VAL A 45 4.21 3.29 -5.96
CA VAL A 45 4.02 2.63 -7.24
C VAL A 45 4.64 1.24 -7.16
N VAL A 46 3.79 0.24 -7.30
CA VAL A 46 4.16 -1.17 -7.22
C VAL A 46 4.04 -1.79 -8.61
N THR A 47 4.99 -2.63 -8.97
CA THR A 47 4.91 -3.46 -10.16
C THR A 47 4.96 -4.92 -9.73
N GLU A 48 3.94 -5.67 -10.08
CA GLU A 48 3.93 -7.13 -10.00
C GLU A 48 4.12 -7.71 -11.39
N ILE A 49 5.00 -8.71 -11.51
CA ILE A 49 5.27 -9.44 -12.76
C ILE A 49 5.19 -10.93 -12.47
N THR A 50 4.43 -11.62 -13.31
CA THR A 50 4.38 -13.08 -13.41
C THR A 50 4.82 -13.49 -14.83
N PRO A 51 5.02 -14.79 -15.12
CA PRO A 51 5.23 -15.27 -16.48
C PRO A 51 4.10 -14.85 -17.45
N TRP A 52 2.89 -14.69 -16.93
CA TRP A 52 1.68 -14.51 -17.73
C TRP A 52 1.33 -13.05 -17.97
N ASP A 53 1.48 -12.21 -16.94
CA ASP A 53 1.02 -10.83 -16.92
C ASP A 53 1.89 -9.97 -16.01
N GLY A 54 1.79 -8.65 -16.20
CA GLY A 54 2.32 -7.66 -15.29
C GLY A 54 1.24 -6.67 -14.91
N ILE A 55 1.29 -6.16 -13.69
CA ILE A 55 0.37 -5.12 -13.21
C ILE A 55 1.21 -4.02 -12.58
N ARG A 56 0.96 -2.77 -13.01
CA ARG A 56 1.46 -1.57 -12.35
C ARG A 56 0.33 -0.96 -11.52
N LEU A 57 0.56 -0.82 -10.23
CA LEU A 57 -0.37 -0.23 -9.27
C LEU A 57 0.20 1.08 -8.77
N GLU A 58 -0.62 2.10 -8.67
CA GLU A 58 -0.31 3.35 -8.00
C GLU A 58 -1.31 3.53 -6.86
N ILE A 59 -0.79 3.54 -5.63
CA ILE A 59 -1.57 3.40 -4.41
C ILE A 59 -1.31 4.63 -3.54
N TRP A 60 -2.37 5.26 -3.07
CA TRP A 60 -2.30 6.32 -2.07
C TRP A 60 -2.90 5.81 -0.77
N MET A 61 -2.14 5.97 0.30
CA MET A 61 -2.47 5.50 1.64
C MET A 61 -2.69 6.68 2.58
N ASN A 62 -3.66 6.53 3.48
CA ASN A 62 -3.87 7.41 4.63
C ASN A 62 -4.13 6.55 5.87
N GLY A 63 -3.10 6.42 6.70
CA GLY A 63 -2.99 5.40 7.73
C GLY A 63 -3.05 4.02 7.11
N GLU A 64 -3.99 3.22 7.59
CA GLU A 64 -4.23 1.85 7.13
C GLU A 64 -5.17 1.77 5.91
N TYR A 65 -5.71 2.91 5.46
CA TYR A 65 -6.72 2.96 4.42
C TYR A 65 -6.14 3.34 3.06
N VAL A 66 -6.54 2.60 2.03
CA VAL A 66 -6.26 2.95 0.63
C VAL A 66 -7.28 4.00 0.19
N VAL A 67 -6.82 5.23 -0.07
CA VAL A 67 -7.69 6.35 -0.47
C VAL A 67 -7.81 6.49 -1.99
N ARG A 68 -6.83 5.97 -2.74
CA ARG A 68 -6.86 5.92 -4.20
C ARG A 68 -6.03 4.73 -4.70
N LEU A 69 -6.53 4.08 -5.74
CA LEU A 69 -5.82 3.04 -6.47
C LEU A 69 -6.00 3.29 -7.97
N ASN A 70 -4.89 3.38 -8.69
CA ASN A 70 -4.87 3.23 -10.14
C ASN A 70 -4.16 1.92 -10.48
N ALA A 71 -4.69 1.18 -11.44
CA ALA A 71 -4.09 -0.06 -11.91
C ALA A 71 -3.96 -0.03 -13.43
N THR A 72 -2.83 -0.50 -13.94
CA THR A 72 -2.57 -0.66 -15.36
C THR A 72 -2.03 -2.06 -15.60
N CYS A 73 -2.65 -2.77 -16.54
CA CYS A 73 -2.19 -4.07 -16.98
C CYS A 73 -1.04 -3.88 -17.98
N MET A 74 -0.03 -4.74 -17.91
CA MET A 74 1.10 -4.81 -18.82
C MET A 74 1.22 -6.25 -19.31
N ASN A 75 1.49 -6.45 -20.61
CA ASN A 75 1.69 -7.80 -21.12
C ASN A 75 2.89 -8.44 -20.42
N GLY A 76 2.73 -9.71 -20.03
CA GLY A 76 3.81 -10.51 -19.47
C GLY A 76 4.79 -10.98 -20.54
N LEU A 77 5.64 -11.95 -20.17
CA LEU A 77 6.56 -12.58 -21.13
C LEU A 77 5.82 -13.45 -22.15
N MET A 78 4.66 -13.98 -21.77
CA MET A 78 3.80 -14.77 -22.62
C MET A 78 2.78 -13.88 -23.34
N GLU A 79 2.57 -14.10 -24.64
CA GLU A 79 1.57 -13.39 -25.45
C GLU A 79 0.15 -13.82 -25.07
N ARG A 80 -0.36 -13.31 -23.95
CA ARG A 80 -1.77 -13.40 -23.56
C ARG A 80 -2.36 -12.00 -23.39
N PRO A 81 -3.65 -11.80 -23.72
CA PRO A 81 -4.31 -10.54 -23.42
C PRO A 81 -4.24 -10.29 -21.91
N CYS A 82 -3.70 -9.14 -21.54
CA CYS A 82 -3.61 -8.76 -20.13
C CYS A 82 -5.00 -8.39 -19.62
N GLU A 83 -5.48 -9.14 -18.64
CA GLU A 83 -6.74 -8.89 -17.97
C GLU A 83 -6.48 -8.41 -16.55
N LEU A 84 -7.02 -7.24 -16.20
CA LEU A 84 -7.05 -6.80 -14.81
C LEU A 84 -7.97 -7.74 -14.03
N ARG A 85 -7.37 -8.74 -13.38
CA ARG A 85 -8.07 -9.55 -12.37
C ARG A 85 -8.61 -8.64 -11.27
N THR A 86 -9.55 -9.12 -10.47
CA THR A 86 -10.06 -8.38 -9.31
C THR A 86 -8.91 -8.04 -8.36
N ILE A 87 -8.36 -6.83 -8.50
CA ILE A 87 -7.28 -6.32 -7.66
C ILE A 87 -7.91 -5.90 -6.34
N ARG A 88 -7.41 -6.49 -5.25
CA ARG A 88 -7.70 -6.04 -3.90
C ARG A 88 -6.56 -5.13 -3.45
N PRO A 89 -6.78 -3.81 -3.36
CA PRO A 89 -5.72 -2.89 -2.96
C PRO A 89 -5.07 -3.27 -1.62
N GLN A 90 -5.83 -3.92 -0.74
CA GLN A 90 -5.36 -4.40 0.56
C GLN A 90 -4.23 -5.42 0.46
N HIS A 91 -4.08 -6.14 -0.66
CA HIS A 91 -3.00 -7.13 -0.84
C HIS A 91 -1.65 -6.52 -1.21
N PHE A 92 -1.59 -5.20 -1.40
CA PHE A 92 -0.40 -4.49 -1.85
C PHE A 92 0.04 -3.42 -0.84
N THR A 93 -0.51 -3.42 0.38
CA THR A 93 -0.02 -2.55 1.45
C THR A 93 1.32 -3.07 1.97
N ILE A 94 2.16 -2.19 2.52
CA ILE A 94 3.47 -2.58 3.06
C ILE A 94 3.35 -3.71 4.11
N GLU A 95 2.36 -3.63 5.00
CA GLU A 95 2.08 -4.68 5.99
C GLU A 95 1.76 -6.02 5.34
N THR A 96 0.87 -6.03 4.34
CA THR A 96 0.54 -7.29 3.66
C THR A 96 1.68 -7.86 2.82
N LEU A 97 2.63 -7.02 2.39
CA LEU A 97 3.87 -7.49 1.77
C LEU A 97 4.77 -8.17 2.80
N PHE A 98 4.89 -7.64 4.01
CA PHE A 98 5.57 -8.35 5.11
C PHE A 98 4.89 -9.68 5.42
N ASP A 99 3.57 -9.71 5.56
CA ASP A 99 2.81 -10.95 5.80
C ASP A 99 2.96 -11.97 4.65
N ALA A 100 3.13 -11.49 3.42
CA ALA A 100 3.39 -12.35 2.26
C ALA A 100 4.79 -12.97 2.33
N ILE A 101 5.80 -12.20 2.74
CA ILE A 101 7.17 -12.69 2.91
C ILE A 101 7.24 -13.73 4.04
N GLU A 102 6.57 -13.50 5.16
CA GLU A 102 6.59 -14.42 6.32
C GLU A 102 5.91 -15.77 6.07
N ARG A 103 4.92 -15.79 5.17
CA ARG A 103 4.21 -17.01 4.79
C ARG A 103 4.95 -17.84 3.74
N GLU A 104 5.94 -17.25 3.08
CA GLU A 104 6.69 -17.93 2.03
C GLU A 104 7.81 -18.78 2.63
N GLU A 105 8.10 -19.91 1.99
CA GLU A 105 9.23 -20.74 2.38
C GLU A 105 10.54 -20.05 1.97
N ALA A 106 11.53 -20.07 2.87
CA ALA A 106 12.75 -19.27 2.72
C ALA A 106 13.54 -19.62 1.45
N ASP A 107 13.47 -20.87 0.99
CA ASP A 107 14.12 -21.38 -0.23
C ASP A 107 13.39 -21.02 -1.53
N HIS A 108 12.12 -20.62 -1.45
CA HIS A 108 11.36 -20.07 -2.58
C HIS A 108 11.68 -18.59 -2.82
N ILE A 109 12.15 -17.85 -1.81
CA ILE A 109 12.54 -16.45 -1.94
C ILE A 109 13.89 -16.35 -2.67
N ARG A 110 13.86 -15.87 -3.91
CA ARG A 110 15.05 -15.66 -4.76
C ARG A 110 15.68 -14.29 -4.56
N ARG A 111 14.87 -13.29 -4.21
CA ARG A 111 15.33 -11.94 -3.95
C ARG A 111 14.43 -11.27 -2.93
N LEU A 112 15.05 -10.65 -1.94
CA LEU A 112 14.38 -9.83 -0.96
C LEU A 112 15.27 -8.62 -0.66
N SER A 113 14.72 -7.42 -0.70
CA SER A 113 15.43 -6.20 -0.32
C SER A 113 14.49 -5.22 0.35
N PHE A 114 15.04 -4.39 1.23
CA PHE A 114 14.30 -3.42 2.03
C PHE A 114 14.86 -2.01 1.83
N ASP A 115 14.02 -1.01 2.08
CA ASP A 115 14.42 0.40 2.13
C ASP A 115 15.20 0.69 3.42
N ALA A 116 16.33 1.38 3.32
CA ALA A 116 17.21 1.63 4.47
C ALA A 116 16.66 2.69 5.46
N VAL A 117 15.71 3.52 5.03
CA VAL A 117 15.18 4.63 5.83
C VAL A 117 13.90 4.20 6.55
N TYR A 118 12.96 3.65 5.80
CA TYR A 118 11.63 3.29 6.26
C TYR A 118 11.46 1.79 6.47
N GLY A 119 12.36 0.94 5.98
CA GLY A 119 12.26 -0.52 6.19
C GLY A 119 11.24 -1.25 5.32
N TYR A 120 10.50 -0.60 4.43
CA TYR A 120 9.53 -1.30 3.59
C TYR A 120 10.19 -2.23 2.54
N PRO A 121 9.54 -3.31 2.09
CA PRO A 121 10.06 -4.18 1.04
C PRO A 121 10.17 -3.44 -0.31
N THR A 122 11.35 -3.39 -0.91
CA THR A 122 11.59 -2.73 -2.21
C THR A 122 11.53 -3.71 -3.38
N ALA A 123 11.96 -4.95 -3.17
CA ALA A 123 11.84 -6.02 -4.15
C ALA A 123 11.64 -7.37 -3.46
N ILE A 124 10.68 -8.13 -3.98
CA ILE A 124 10.38 -9.50 -3.58
C ILE A 124 10.36 -10.32 -4.87
N SER A 125 11.08 -11.44 -4.91
CA SER A 125 11.03 -12.40 -6.00
C SER A 125 10.89 -13.79 -5.41
N ILE A 126 9.82 -14.47 -5.77
CA ILE A 126 9.47 -15.81 -5.31
C ILE A 126 9.43 -16.73 -6.52
N SER A 127 9.98 -17.93 -6.38
CA SER A 127 9.94 -18.96 -7.41
C SER A 127 10.06 -20.34 -6.76
N ASP A 128 8.96 -21.08 -6.84
CA ASP A 128 8.87 -22.49 -6.47
C ASP A 128 9.44 -23.34 -7.63
N PRO A 129 10.51 -24.12 -7.40
CA PRO A 129 11.13 -24.94 -8.44
C PRO A 129 10.28 -26.16 -8.85
N GLU A 130 9.31 -26.59 -8.03
CA GLU A 130 8.45 -27.74 -8.28
C GLU A 130 7.24 -27.38 -9.17
N VAL A 131 6.88 -26.11 -9.21
CA VAL A 131 5.74 -25.60 -9.98
C VAL A 131 6.21 -24.81 -11.20
N LEU A 132 5.89 -25.30 -12.39
CA LEU A 132 6.13 -24.57 -13.63
C LEU A 132 5.38 -23.23 -13.61
N ASP A 133 6.05 -22.15 -14.03
CA ASP A 133 5.49 -20.79 -14.10
C ASP A 133 5.02 -20.19 -12.77
N SER A 134 5.55 -20.66 -11.64
CA SER A 134 5.28 -20.13 -10.29
C SER A 134 5.93 -18.77 -9.99
N GLY A 135 6.77 -18.28 -10.91
CA GLY A 135 7.56 -17.08 -10.70
C GLY A 135 6.68 -15.85 -10.43
N ARG A 136 6.95 -15.14 -9.35
CA ARG A 136 6.31 -13.87 -9.03
C ARG A 136 7.36 -12.88 -8.57
N SER A 137 7.36 -11.68 -9.13
CA SER A 137 8.17 -10.58 -8.63
C SER A 137 7.32 -9.36 -8.33
N VAL A 138 7.47 -8.82 -7.13
CA VAL A 138 6.88 -7.56 -6.70
C VAL A 138 8.00 -6.55 -6.47
N ARG A 139 7.88 -5.35 -7.04
CA ARG A 139 8.84 -4.27 -6.86
C ARG A 139 8.13 -2.96 -6.56
N ILE A 140 8.58 -2.26 -5.53
CA ILE A 140 8.18 -0.88 -5.27
C ILE A 140 9.17 0.01 -6.02
N ILE A 141 8.69 0.67 -7.08
CA ILE A 141 9.53 1.49 -7.97
C ILE A 141 9.53 2.97 -7.58
N GLU A 142 8.49 3.42 -6.91
CA GLU A 142 8.39 4.77 -6.33
C GLU A 142 7.74 4.67 -4.95
N PHE A 143 8.30 5.37 -3.98
CA PHE A 143 7.72 5.55 -2.65
C PHE A 143 7.90 7.01 -2.23
N GLU A 144 6.79 7.67 -1.89
CA GLU A 144 6.78 9.09 -1.57
C GLU A 144 6.00 9.31 -0.27
N PRO A 145 6.67 9.63 0.85
CA PRO A 145 6.00 10.04 2.08
C PRO A 145 5.30 11.39 1.86
N LEU A 146 4.03 11.48 2.23
CA LEU A 146 3.23 12.69 2.07
C LEU A 146 3.14 13.41 3.41
N THR A 147 3.65 14.65 3.47
CA THR A 147 3.80 15.38 4.74
C THR A 147 2.50 15.97 5.28
N SER A 148 1.44 16.05 4.47
CA SER A 148 0.03 16.22 4.87
C SER A 148 -0.77 16.64 3.64
N ILE A 149 -1.84 15.90 3.33
CA ILE A 149 -2.86 16.34 2.38
C ILE A 149 -3.77 17.36 3.07
N VAL A 150 -3.30 18.60 3.30
CA VAL A 150 -4.18 19.73 3.65
C VAL A 150 -4.89 20.27 2.38
N GLY A 151 -4.47 19.84 1.19
CA GLY A 151 -4.90 20.43 -0.09
C GLY A 151 -5.88 19.63 -0.95
N LEU A 152 -6.08 18.33 -0.72
CA LEU A 152 -7.17 17.61 -1.39
C LEU A 152 -8.39 17.77 -0.49
N GLY A 153 -9.37 18.56 -0.92
CA GLY A 153 -10.59 18.89 -0.19
C GLY A 153 -11.47 17.69 0.16
N MET A 154 -10.95 16.77 0.95
CA MET A 154 -11.73 15.83 1.74
C MET A 154 -12.63 16.70 2.62
N PRO A 155 -13.97 16.60 2.51
CA PRO A 155 -14.84 17.32 3.41
C PRO A 155 -14.45 16.87 4.81
N THR A 156 -13.94 17.81 5.61
CA THR A 156 -13.72 17.59 7.02
C THR A 156 -15.12 17.43 7.61
N THR A 157 -15.62 16.20 7.65
CA THR A 157 -16.73 15.83 8.52
C THR A 157 -16.16 15.89 9.93
N THR A 158 -16.03 17.11 10.44
CA THR A 158 -16.02 17.34 11.88
C THR A 158 -17.24 16.59 12.40
N PRO A 159 -17.07 15.59 13.29
CA PRO A 159 -18.22 15.00 13.95
C PRO A 159 -18.90 16.14 14.68
N GLN A 160 -20.02 16.61 14.12
CA GLN A 160 -20.88 17.55 14.80
C GLN A 160 -21.40 16.77 15.99
N HIS A 161 -20.76 16.98 17.15
CA HIS A 161 -21.27 16.56 18.44
C HIS A 161 -22.65 17.20 18.55
N THR A 162 -23.69 16.45 18.18
CA THR A 162 -25.05 16.74 18.57
C THR A 162 -25.04 16.69 20.10
N PRO A 163 -25.28 17.81 20.80
CA PRO A 163 -25.38 17.77 22.24
C PRO A 163 -26.52 16.81 22.60
N THR A 164 -26.17 15.75 23.33
CA THR A 164 -27.14 14.83 23.92
C THR A 164 -28.09 15.64 24.79
N PRO A 165 -29.41 15.64 24.53
CA PRO A 165 -30.36 16.29 25.41
C PRO A 165 -30.34 15.62 26.80
N PRO A 166 -30.61 16.37 27.88
CA PRO A 166 -30.60 15.83 29.24
C PRO A 166 -31.58 14.66 29.36
N ALA A 167 -31.13 13.62 30.06
CA ALA A 167 -31.90 12.42 30.35
C ALA A 167 -33.21 12.79 31.06
N MET A 168 -34.34 12.59 30.37
CA MET A 168 -35.66 12.61 30.99
C MET A 168 -35.84 11.30 31.78
N THR A 169 -36.19 11.47 33.05
CA THR A 169 -36.53 10.42 34.01
C THR A 169 -37.62 9.49 33.47
N PRO A 170 -37.45 8.16 33.49
CA PRO A 170 -38.48 7.23 33.05
C PRO A 170 -39.59 7.11 34.10
N THR A 171 -40.82 7.42 33.70
CA THR A 171 -42.04 7.07 34.43
C THR A 171 -42.34 5.58 34.23
N PRO A 172 -42.64 4.78 35.28
CA PRO A 172 -42.91 3.36 35.12
C PRO A 172 -44.39 3.12 34.82
N PHE A 173 -44.74 2.64 33.64
CA PHE A 173 -46.04 1.99 33.42
C PHE A 173 -45.97 0.89 32.34
N ALA A 174 -46.30 -0.33 32.81
CA ALA A 174 -47.06 -1.41 32.16
C ALA A 174 -46.69 -1.94 30.75
N THR A 175 -46.20 -3.19 30.76
CA THR A 175 -46.32 -4.37 29.85
C THR A 175 -47.45 -4.41 28.78
N PRO A 176 -47.56 -5.46 27.91
CA PRO A 176 -46.57 -6.23 27.12
C PRO A 176 -46.99 -6.43 25.62
N PHE A 177 -46.16 -7.14 24.85
CA PHE A 177 -46.36 -7.71 23.49
C PHE A 177 -46.31 -6.78 22.27
N ALA A 178 -45.34 -7.03 21.38
CA ALA A 178 -45.59 -7.20 19.94
C ALA A 178 -44.34 -7.75 19.21
N THR A 179 -44.48 -8.96 18.69
CA THR A 179 -43.69 -9.60 17.63
C THR A 179 -43.63 -8.75 16.36
N THR A 180 -42.46 -8.52 15.74
CA THR A 180 -42.26 -8.74 14.28
C THR A 180 -40.81 -8.57 13.78
N ALA A 181 -40.40 -9.58 12.99
CA ALA A 181 -39.63 -9.53 11.73
C ALA A 181 -38.26 -8.83 11.65
N ASN A 182 -37.20 -9.65 11.71
CA ASN A 182 -35.91 -9.36 11.08
C ASN A 182 -36.06 -9.28 9.56
N THR A 183 -35.88 -8.09 8.99
CA THR A 183 -35.64 -7.92 7.55
C THR A 183 -34.15 -7.78 7.32
N PHE A 184 -33.54 -8.78 6.66
CA PHE A 184 -32.19 -8.71 6.14
C PHE A 184 -32.16 -7.73 4.97
N ILE A 185 -31.38 -6.65 5.08
CA ILE A 185 -31.08 -5.75 3.97
C ILE A 185 -29.73 -6.17 3.39
N THR A 186 -29.75 -6.73 2.18
CA THR A 186 -28.57 -6.97 1.36
C THR A 186 -28.19 -5.68 0.63
N PRO A 187 -26.98 -5.11 0.80
CA PRO A 187 -26.55 -4.01 -0.06
C PRO A 187 -26.20 -4.55 -1.45
N GLN A 188 -26.85 -4.02 -2.48
CA GLN A 188 -26.41 -4.22 -3.86
C GLN A 188 -25.24 -3.29 -4.17
N LEU A 189 -24.11 -3.88 -4.56
CA LEU A 189 -22.99 -3.17 -5.16
C LEU A 189 -23.34 -2.82 -6.62
N THR A 190 -23.29 -1.54 -6.97
CA THR A 190 -23.36 -1.10 -8.36
C THR A 190 -21.94 -1.02 -8.92
N VAL A 191 -21.64 -1.84 -9.92
CA VAL A 191 -20.43 -1.72 -10.74
C VAL A 191 -20.77 -0.77 -11.88
N VAL A 192 -20.03 0.34 -11.99
CA VAL A 192 -20.08 1.22 -13.17
C VAL A 192 -18.90 0.82 -14.05
N SER A 193 -19.23 0.31 -15.23
CA SER A 193 -18.34 0.00 -16.35
C SER A 193 -17.90 1.24 -17.10
#